data_AF-W2TWR9-F1
#
_entry.id   AF-W2TWR9-F1
#
_cell.length_a   1.000
_cell.length_b   1.000
_cell.length_c   1.000
_cell.angle_alpha   90.00
_cell.angle_beta   90.00
_cell.angle_gamma   90.00
#
_symmetry.space_group_name_H-M   'P 1'
#
loop_
_entity.id
_entity.type
_entity.pdbx_description
1 polymer ?
#
loop_
_entity_poly.entity_id
_entity_poly.type
_entity_poly.pdbx_seq_one_letter_code
_entity_poly.pdbx_strand_id
1 'polypeptide(L)' 'MSDDGEIPLHWAARSGHANVVTLLSNERVDINAVNKNGESALLIASRYGHVDVVQALLERGADVTIQNKF' A
#
# COMPACT_ATOMS: atom_id res chain seq x y z
N MET A 1 7.08 16.43 11.44
CA MET A 1 6.47 15.38 10.58
C MET A 1 7.51 14.29 10.48
N SER A 2 7.24 13.12 11.06
CA SER A 2 8.11 11.96 10.92
C SER A 2 8.07 11.55 9.46
N ASP A 3 9.23 11.59 8.82
CA ASP A 3 9.39 11.14 7.45
C ASP A 3 9.37 9.61 7.49
N ASP A 4 8.21 8.97 7.63
CA ASP A 4 8.08 7.52 7.84
C ASP A 4 8.42 6.69 6.59
N GLY A 5 8.96 7.33 5.55
CA GLY A 5 9.28 6.70 4.26
C GLY A 5 8.03 6.39 3.44
N GLU A 6 6.93 7.07 3.73
CA GLU A 6 5.65 6.78 3.10
C GLU A 6 5.46 7.52 1.78
N ILE A 7 5.36 6.77 0.69
CA ILE A 7 4.85 7.27 -0.59
C ILE A 7 3.31 7.43 -0.58
N PRO A 8 2.73 8.20 -1.52
CA PRO A 8 1.28 8.42 -1.61
C PRO A 8 0.42 7.15 -1.60
N LEU A 9 0.95 6.03 -2.12
CA LEU A 9 0.26 4.74 -2.11
C LEU A 9 -0.02 4.22 -0.69
N HIS A 10 0.91 4.41 0.26
CA HIS A 10 0.70 4.03 1.66
C HIS A 10 -0.42 4.85 2.32
N TRP A 11 -0.46 6.14 2.03
CA TRP A 11 -1.50 7.03 2.54
C TRP A 11 -2.88 6.68 1.98
N ALA A 12 -2.98 6.47 0.67
CA ALA A 12 -4.22 6.03 0.03
C ALA A 12 -4.69 4.68 0.59
N ALA A 13 -3.75 3.76 0.84
CA ALA A 13 -4.07 2.48 1.44
C ALA A 13 -4.52 2.59 2.88
N ARG A 14 -3.89 3.44 3.70
CA ARG A 14 -4.30 3.70 5.09
C ARG A 14 -5.69 4.30 5.18
N SER A 15 -6.02 5.20 4.27
CA SER A 15 -7.29 5.92 4.23
C SER A 15 -8.42 5.15 3.53
N GLY A 16 -8.15 3.97 2.96
CA GLY A 16 -9.18 3.17 2.28
C GLY A 16 -9.62 3.77 0.93
N HIS A 17 -8.74 4.46 0.22
CA HIS A 17 -9.08 5.17 -1.02
C HIS A 17 -8.76 4.32 -2.26
N ALA A 18 -9.55 3.28 -2.54
CA ALA A 18 -9.31 2.34 -3.64
C ALA A 18 -9.17 3.02 -5.01
N ASN A 19 -9.99 4.02 -5.33
CA ASN A 19 -9.90 4.76 -6.59
C ASN A 19 -8.55 5.50 -6.74
N VAL A 20 -8.03 6.03 -5.63
CA VAL A 20 -6.73 6.73 -5.61
C VAL A 20 -5.60 5.71 -5.74
N VAL A 21 -5.71 4.55 -5.08
CA VAL A 21 -4.76 3.43 -5.25
C VAL A 21 -4.68 3.03 -6.72
N THR A 22 -5.81 2.80 -7.38
CA THR A 22 -5.84 2.45 -8.82
C THR A 22 -5.20 3.52 -9.69
N LEU A 23 -5.40 4.81 -9.39
CA LEU A 23 -4.79 5.92 -10.11
C LEU A 23 -3.26 5.97 -9.93
N LEU A 24 -2.80 5.76 -8.69
CA LEU A 24 -1.39 5.79 -8.32
C LEU A 24 -0.62 4.57 -8.84
N SER A 25 -1.29 3.41 -8.97
CA SER A 25 -0.72 2.15 -9.46
C SER A 25 -0.41 2.11 -10.98
N ASN A 26 -0.36 3.26 -11.66
CA ASN A 26 0.10 3.34 -13.04
C ASN A 26 1.63 3.18 -13.14
N GLU A 27 2.15 2.87 -14.34
CA GLU A 27 3.44 2.24 -14.72
C GLU A 27 4.76 2.69 -14.04
N ARG A 28 4.76 3.62 -13.09
CA ARG A 28 5.97 4.18 -12.46
C ARG A 28 6.05 3.99 -10.94
N VAL A 29 5.00 3.49 -10.29
CA VAL A 29 5.02 3.26 -8.84
C VAL A 29 5.36 1.79 -8.57
N ASP A 30 6.37 1.57 -7.74
CA ASP A 30 6.61 0.26 -7.14
C ASP A 30 5.49 -0.05 -6.14
N ILE A 31 4.58 -0.94 -6.52
CA ILE A 31 3.45 -1.39 -5.70
C ILE A 31 3.92 -2.05 -4.40
N ASN A 32 5.13 -2.60 -4.40
CA ASN A 32 5.71 -3.32 -3.28
C ASN A 32 6.66 -2.45 -2.45
N ALA A 33 6.70 -1.14 -2.71
CA ALA A 33 7.44 -0.21 -1.89
C ALA A 33 7.00 -0.33 -0.42
N VAL A 34 7.99 -0.33 0.47
CA VAL A 34 7.78 -0.43 1.91
C VAL A 34 8.19 0.86 2.62
N ASN A 35 7.43 1.24 3.64
CA ASN A 35 7.79 2.33 4.52
C ASN A 35 8.95 1.95 5.47
N LYS A 36 9.39 2.86 6.35
CA LYS A 36 10.51 2.60 7.28
C LYS A 36 10.27 1.41 8.21
N ASN A 37 9.01 1.09 8.49
CA ASN A 37 8.58 -0.03 9.32
C ASN A 37 8.51 -1.36 8.54
N GLY A 38 8.83 -1.35 7.25
CA GLY A 38 8.71 -2.52 6.37
C GLY A 38 7.28 -2.79 5.90
N GLU A 39 6.36 -1.84 6.05
CA GLU A 39 4.97 -2.05 5.67
C GLU A 39 4.75 -1.65 4.22
N SER A 40 4.24 -2.56 3.41
CA SER A 40 3.72 -2.24 2.08
C SER A 40 2.32 -1.62 2.17
N ALA A 41 1.87 -1.00 1.09
CA ALA A 41 0.49 -0.54 0.97
C ALA A 41 -0.52 -1.66 1.24
N LEU A 42 -0.22 -2.90 0.81
CA LEU A 42 -1.08 -4.06 1.03
C LEU A 42 -1.18 -4.43 2.51
N LEU A 43 -0.06 -4.40 3.24
CA LEU A 43 -0.05 -4.68 4.68
C LEU A 43 -0.83 -3.63 5.45
N ILE A 44 -0.68 -2.36 5.08
CA ILE A 44 -1.42 -1.24 5.67
C ILE A 44 -2.93 -1.42 5.43
N ALA A 45 -3.37 -1.63 4.18
CA ALA A 45 -4.78 -1.82 3.85
C ALA A 45 -5.39 -3.01 4.60
N SER A 46 -4.65 -4.12 4.67
CA SER A 46 -5.05 -5.33 5.40
C SER A 46 -5.24 -5.08 6.89
N ARG A 47 -4.30 -4.33 7.53
CA ARG A 47 -4.39 -3.97 8.95
C ARG A 47 -5.64 -3.15 9.27
N TYR A 48 -6.06 -2.26 8.38
CA TYR A 48 -7.23 -1.41 8.59
C TYR A 48 -8.54 -2.00 8.02
N GLY A 49 -8.49 -3.15 7.35
CA GLY A 49 -9.67 -3.84 6.83
C GLY A 49 -10.25 -3.24 5.54
N HIS A 50 -9.45 -2.51 4.76
CA HIS A 50 -9.89 -1.88 3.50
C HIS A 50 -9.90 -2.89 2.35
N VAL A 51 -10.95 -3.70 2.27
CA VAL A 51 -11.07 -4.83 1.33
C VAL A 51 -10.97 -4.38 -0.14
N ASP A 52 -11.57 -3.25 -0.49
CA ASP A 52 -11.54 -2.67 -1.83
C ASP A 52 -10.13 -2.24 -2.25
N VAL A 53 -9.37 -1.65 -1.33
CA VAL A 53 -7.95 -1.35 -1.54
C VAL A 53 -7.13 -2.62 -1.70
N VAL A 54 -7.35 -3.62 -0.84
CA VAL A 54 -6.64 -4.91 -0.92
C VAL A 54 -6.85 -5.53 -2.29
N GLN A 55 -8.10 -5.57 -2.78
CA GLN A 55 -8.40 -6.07 -4.11
C GLN A 55 -7.67 -5.28 -5.20
N ALA A 56 -7.72 -3.94 -5.16
CA ALA A 56 -7.05 -3.09 -6.15
C ALA A 56 -5.53 -3.30 -6.19
N LEU A 57 -4.89 -3.52 -5.04
CA LEU A 57 -3.45 -3.81 -4.96
C LEU A 57 -3.11 -5.19 -5.51
N LEU A 58 -3.93 -6.21 -5.22
CA LEU A 58 -3.73 -7.57 -5.74
C LEU A 58 -3.89 -7.64 -7.26
N GLU A 59 -4.86 -6.93 -7.83
CA GLU A 59 -5.04 -6.80 -9.29
C GLU A 59 -3.82 -6.15 -9.97
N ARG A 60 -3.00 -5.41 -9.21
CA ARG A 60 -1.76 -4.76 -9.68
C ARG A 60 -0.50 -5.55 -9.34
N GLY A 61 -0.63 -6.78 -8.83
CA GLY A 61 0.49 -7.66 -8.55
C GLY A 61 1.24 -7.36 -7.26
N ALA A 62 0.54 -6.81 -6.25
CA ALA A 62 1.12 -6.68 -4.91
C ALA A 62 1.57 -8.02 -4.33
N ASP A 63 2.77 -8.06 -3.76
CA ASP A 63 3.35 -9.24 -3.14
C ASP A 63 2.75 -9.45 -1.73
N VAL A 64 2.00 -10.53 -1.60
CA VAL A 64 1.34 -10.96 -0.35
C VAL A 64 2.32 -11.51 0.69
N THR A 65 3.57 -11.75 0.31
CA THR A 65 4.59 -12.34 1.20
C THR A 65 5.38 -11.28 1.96
N ILE A 66 5.22 -10.00 1.64
CA ILE A 66 5.90 -8.89 2.33
C ILE A 66 5.42 -8.81 3.79
N GLN A 67 6.39 -8.77 4.68
CA GLN A 67 6.20 -8.65 6.12
C GLN A 67 6.85 -7.37 6.64
N ASN A 68 6.27 -6.79 7.69
CA ASN A 68 6.89 -5.70 8.42
C ASN A 68 8.15 -6.17 9.17
N LYS A 69 8.95 -5.23 9.66
CA LYS A 69 10.26 -5.52 10.30
C LYS A 69 10.17 -6.09 11.74
N PHE A 70 8.98 -6.43 12.23
CA PHE A 70 8.72 -6.79 13.62
C PHE A 70 7.79 -7.98 13.71
#